data_AF-A0A519TYC3-F1
#
_entry.id   AF-A0A519TYC3-F1
#
_cell.length_a   1.000
_cell.length_b   1.000
_cell.length_c   1.000
_cell.angle_alpha   90.00
_cell.angle_beta   90.00
_cell.angle_gamma   90.00
#
_symmetry.space_group_name_H-M   'P 1'
#
loop_
_entity.id
_entity.type
_entity.pdbx_description
1 polymer ?
#
loop_
_entity_poly.entity_id
_entity_poly.type
_entity_poly.pdbx_seq_one_letter_code
_entity_poly.pdbx_strand_id
1 'polypeptide(L)'
;MIRSIIVLSFVLALLQSKNAVSQTISPETPGKHIVKNLKIGDRVPNVLLPKILNYHSKDAQIADFKGKLLILDFWATWCGACISMIPRMDSLQKEFGGKIQIMSVTSEPETVVKTFIEKYEKRNRISSIIPNVVGDTILRKLFHHYILPHYVWIDETGIVRGITDMEDLTAANIASLLKDEKTQLSLKTDPIKIPYNKDKPILINGNGGSGNNLIYHSILTRYTEGLSGGFSFRLDTLLGNKITVTNCSRLWLYKLAYSKLGSWFGDNNVILKVKNPSQLTSNMSGSDYRNWLNDNNGFCYELIVPASLIRRTSIIMQNDLKNFFPEYSATVMEKTVPCLSLIRTDSTKVLSSTGGNPVVSFDPFSWKLRNARIGVLVDRINKMQRHNITLVNETGIKIPFDMDISGSLEDIDDINRDLSKYGMKVIKSSKVQQILVIEDALPNSTRLTP
;
A
#
# COMPACT_ATOMS: atom_id res chain seq x y z
N MET A 1 31.05 25.17 -22.68
CA MET A 1 32.46 25.26 -22.26
C MET A 1 32.64 24.32 -21.07
N ILE A 2 33.33 23.21 -21.30
CA ILE A 2 33.50 22.08 -20.38
C ILE A 2 34.38 22.52 -19.21
N ARG A 3 33.97 22.27 -17.96
CA ARG A 3 34.88 22.17 -16.82
C ARG A 3 34.46 21.02 -15.91
N SER A 4 35.26 19.97 -16.02
CA SER A 4 35.26 18.73 -15.26
C SER A 4 35.47 18.97 -13.77
N ILE A 5 34.74 18.22 -12.93
CA ILE A 5 35.11 17.99 -11.53
C ILE A 5 35.62 16.56 -11.44
N ILE A 6 36.87 16.45 -10.98
CA ILE A 6 37.63 15.22 -10.78
C ILE A 6 37.08 14.53 -9.52
N VAL A 7 36.60 13.29 -9.68
CA VAL A 7 36.30 12.37 -8.58
C VAL A 7 37.56 11.54 -8.34
N LEU A 8 38.17 11.72 -7.17
CA LEU A 8 39.34 10.97 -6.71
C LEU A 8 38.85 9.71 -5.97
N SER A 9 38.80 8.57 -6.68
CA SER A 9 38.51 7.27 -6.07
C SER A 9 39.80 6.47 -5.89
N PHE A 10 40.08 6.09 -4.64
CA PHE A 10 41.17 5.20 -4.25
C PHE A 10 40.99 3.81 -4.86
N VAL A 11 41.98 3.36 -5.65
CA VAL A 11 42.12 1.99 -6.14
C VAL A 11 42.98 1.22 -5.15
N LEU A 12 42.40 0.22 -4.46
CA LEU A 12 43.14 -0.80 -3.73
C LEU A 12 43.14 -2.08 -4.57
N ALA A 13 44.27 -2.38 -5.21
CA ALA A 13 44.50 -3.62 -5.93
C ALA A 13 44.85 -4.72 -4.92
N LEU A 14 44.06 -5.80 -4.91
CA LEU A 14 44.41 -7.06 -4.24
C LEU A 14 44.27 -8.21 -5.23
N LEU A 15 45.30 -9.06 -5.17
CA LEU A 15 45.67 -10.08 -6.13
C LEU A 15 44.62 -11.18 -6.35
N GLN A 16 44.68 -11.71 -7.56
CA GLN A 16 43.96 -12.87 -8.08
C GLN A 16 44.28 -14.16 -7.30
N SER A 17 43.26 -14.98 -7.06
CA SER A 17 43.40 -16.43 -7.06
C SER A 17 42.31 -17.04 -7.95
N LYS A 18 42.73 -17.54 -9.12
CA LYS A 18 41.92 -18.35 -10.03
C LYS A 18 41.70 -19.72 -9.40
N ASN A 19 40.47 -20.05 -9.03
CA ASN A 19 40.05 -21.44 -8.87
C ASN A 19 39.05 -21.75 -9.98
N ALA A 20 39.56 -22.35 -11.04
CA ALA A 20 38.76 -22.99 -12.07
C ALA A 20 38.12 -24.24 -11.47
N VAL A 21 36.80 -24.21 -11.27
CA VAL A 21 36.02 -25.40 -10.96
C VAL A 21 35.84 -26.15 -12.28
N SER A 22 36.61 -27.21 -12.46
CA SER A 22 36.41 -28.20 -13.51
C SER A 22 35.07 -28.89 -13.30
N GLN A 23 34.14 -28.73 -14.23
CA GLN A 23 32.90 -29.51 -14.27
C GLN A 23 33.23 -30.95 -14.67
N THR A 24 33.49 -31.80 -13.69
CA THR A 24 33.42 -33.26 -13.88
C THR A 24 31.95 -33.65 -14.08
N ILE A 25 31.64 -34.13 -15.28
CA ILE A 25 30.38 -34.79 -15.62
C ILE A 25 30.33 -36.10 -14.83
N SER A 26 29.48 -36.17 -13.82
CA SER A 26 29.11 -37.42 -13.15
C SER A 26 27.95 -38.10 -13.90
N PRO A 27 27.88 -39.44 -13.96
CA PRO A 27 26.85 -40.14 -14.72
C PRO A 27 25.46 -39.94 -14.11
N GLU A 28 24.47 -39.67 -14.97
CA GLU A 28 23.07 -39.50 -14.59
C GLU A 28 22.48 -40.76 -13.94
N THR A 29 21.91 -40.62 -12.75
CA THR A 29 21.06 -41.63 -12.11
C THR A 29 19.65 -41.58 -12.74
N PRO A 30 19.05 -42.70 -13.17
CA PRO A 30 17.72 -42.70 -13.75
C PRO A 30 16.64 -42.57 -12.66
N GLY A 31 15.76 -41.57 -12.77
CA GLY A 31 14.50 -41.53 -12.04
C GLY A 31 14.16 -40.24 -11.29
N LYS A 32 13.83 -39.16 -12.03
CA LYS A 32 12.86 -38.13 -11.61
C LYS A 32 12.44 -37.30 -12.82
N HIS A 33 11.44 -37.77 -13.57
CA HIS A 33 10.85 -36.93 -14.62
C HIS A 33 10.17 -35.73 -13.94
N ILE A 34 10.80 -34.57 -14.04
CA ILE A 34 10.17 -33.29 -13.73
C ILE A 34 9.03 -33.14 -14.73
N VAL A 35 7.79 -33.32 -14.28
CA VAL A 35 6.60 -33.09 -15.12
C VAL A 35 6.52 -31.59 -15.41
N LYS A 36 6.90 -31.20 -16.63
CA LYS A 36 6.88 -29.82 -17.11
C LYS A 36 5.42 -29.38 -17.36
N ASN A 37 5.04 -28.21 -16.87
CA ASN A 37 3.76 -27.58 -17.21
C ASN A 37 3.71 -27.26 -18.71
N LEU A 38 2.71 -27.80 -19.41
CA LEU A 38 2.53 -27.67 -20.85
C LEU A 38 1.86 -26.35 -21.20
N LYS A 39 2.20 -25.83 -22.38
CA LYS A 39 1.66 -24.60 -22.96
C LYS A 39 1.06 -24.88 -24.33
N ILE A 40 0.35 -23.91 -24.88
CA ILE A 40 -0.10 -23.93 -26.28
C ILE A 40 1.13 -24.15 -27.18
N GLY A 41 1.01 -25.10 -28.11
CA GLY A 41 2.06 -25.55 -29.02
C GLY A 41 2.87 -26.76 -28.52
N ASP A 42 2.79 -27.10 -27.23
CA ASP A 42 3.48 -28.30 -26.71
C ASP A 42 2.74 -29.58 -27.12
N ARG A 43 3.51 -30.66 -27.30
CA ARG A 43 2.97 -32.02 -27.47
C ARG A 43 2.63 -32.61 -26.11
N VAL A 44 1.41 -33.13 -25.97
CA VAL A 44 0.99 -33.82 -24.76
C VAL A 44 1.68 -35.19 -24.71
N PRO A 45 2.38 -35.54 -23.62
CA PRO A 45 2.97 -36.86 -23.48
C PRO A 45 1.87 -37.91 -23.40
N ASN A 46 2.17 -39.12 -23.88
CA ASN A 46 1.22 -40.22 -23.74
C ASN A 46 1.11 -40.62 -22.27
N VAL A 47 0.02 -40.22 -21.60
CA VAL A 47 -0.25 -40.54 -20.19
C VAL A 47 -1.48 -41.42 -20.07
N LEU A 48 -1.44 -42.33 -19.09
CA LEU A 48 -2.57 -43.15 -18.69
C LEU A 48 -3.56 -42.30 -17.88
N LEU A 49 -4.83 -42.39 -18.24
CA LEU A 49 -5.98 -41.84 -17.55
C LEU A 49 -6.68 -42.98 -16.80
N PRO A 50 -6.30 -43.26 -15.55
CA PRO A 50 -6.93 -44.33 -14.78
C PRO A 50 -8.31 -43.89 -14.30
N LYS A 51 -9.24 -44.84 -14.16
CA LYS A 51 -10.56 -44.65 -13.52
C LYS A 51 -11.43 -43.62 -14.25
N ILE A 52 -11.90 -44.02 -15.42
CA ILE A 52 -12.85 -43.26 -16.20
C ILE A 52 -14.26 -43.78 -15.92
N LEU A 53 -15.14 -42.88 -15.48
CA LEU A 53 -16.58 -43.13 -15.34
C LEU A 53 -17.30 -42.77 -16.63
N ASN A 54 -18.44 -43.41 -16.90
CA ASN A 54 -19.29 -43.15 -18.06
C ASN A 54 -18.55 -43.27 -19.40
N TYR A 55 -17.62 -44.23 -19.50
CA TYR A 55 -16.87 -44.54 -20.70
C TYR A 55 -16.86 -46.04 -20.96
N HIS A 56 -16.62 -46.43 -22.22
CA HIS A 56 -16.64 -47.83 -22.63
C HIS A 56 -15.48 -48.65 -22.02
N SER A 57 -14.40 -47.98 -21.62
CA SER A 57 -13.29 -48.54 -20.85
C SER A 57 -13.15 -47.83 -19.51
N LYS A 58 -12.56 -48.51 -18.52
CA LYS A 58 -12.25 -47.93 -17.19
C LYS A 58 -10.95 -47.12 -17.19
N ASP A 59 -10.19 -47.17 -18.27
CA ASP A 59 -8.97 -46.43 -18.50
C ASP A 59 -8.82 -46.08 -19.99
N ALA A 60 -7.96 -45.12 -20.27
CA ALA A 60 -7.54 -44.75 -21.62
C ALA A 60 -6.16 -44.09 -21.56
N GLN A 61 -5.46 -44.01 -22.67
CA GLN A 61 -4.26 -43.21 -22.84
C GLN A 61 -4.55 -41.99 -23.72
N ILE A 62 -3.77 -40.91 -23.59
CA ILE A 62 -3.91 -39.75 -24.48
C ILE A 62 -3.80 -40.15 -25.96
N ALA A 63 -2.94 -41.12 -26.28
CA ALA A 63 -2.79 -41.62 -27.64
C ALA A 63 -4.07 -42.28 -28.22
N ASP A 64 -4.99 -42.75 -27.39
CA ASP A 64 -6.25 -43.39 -27.84
C ASP A 64 -7.22 -42.37 -28.48
N PHE A 65 -6.98 -41.07 -28.26
CA PHE A 65 -7.77 -39.98 -28.82
C PHE A 65 -7.15 -39.37 -30.09
N LYS A 66 -6.03 -39.92 -30.58
CA LYS A 66 -5.40 -39.48 -31.82
C LYS A 66 -6.40 -39.55 -32.98
N GLY A 67 -6.39 -38.55 -33.85
CA GLY A 67 -7.39 -38.43 -34.91
C GLY A 67 -8.66 -37.64 -34.52
N LYS A 68 -8.79 -37.23 -33.25
CA LYS A 68 -9.91 -36.44 -32.75
C LYS A 68 -9.40 -35.17 -32.07
N LEU A 69 -10.23 -34.12 -32.06
CA LEU A 69 -10.03 -32.99 -31.16
C LEU A 69 -10.43 -33.41 -29.74
N LEU A 70 -9.45 -33.52 -28.85
CA LEU A 70 -9.65 -33.84 -27.43
C LEU A 70 -9.79 -32.56 -26.61
N ILE A 71 -10.86 -32.45 -25.83
CA ILE A 71 -11.13 -31.31 -24.95
C ILE A 71 -11.17 -31.84 -23.51
N LEU A 72 -10.21 -31.42 -22.70
CA LEU A 72 -10.18 -31.75 -21.27
C LEU A 72 -10.85 -30.63 -20.49
N ASP A 73 -11.95 -30.95 -19.81
CA ASP A 73 -12.71 -30.08 -18.92
C ASP A 73 -12.31 -30.34 -17.47
N PHE A 74 -11.47 -29.48 -16.90
CA PHE A 74 -11.13 -29.59 -15.49
C PHE A 74 -12.23 -28.97 -14.63
N TRP A 75 -12.75 -29.76 -13.70
CA TRP A 75 -13.92 -29.40 -12.91
C TRP A 75 -13.88 -29.94 -11.47
N ALA A 76 -14.86 -29.54 -10.67
CA ALA A 76 -15.10 -30.08 -9.33
C ALA A 76 -16.59 -30.08 -8.96
N THR A 77 -17.01 -30.97 -8.06
CA THR A 77 -18.40 -31.13 -7.62
C THR A 77 -18.99 -29.91 -6.92
N TRP A 78 -18.13 -29.02 -6.41
CA TRP A 78 -18.50 -27.74 -5.80
C TRP A 78 -18.42 -26.55 -6.76
N CYS A 79 -17.95 -26.74 -8.00
CA CYS A 79 -17.78 -25.69 -8.99
C CYS A 79 -19.11 -25.41 -9.73
N GLY A 80 -19.87 -24.40 -9.30
CA GLY A 80 -21.16 -24.08 -9.90
C GLY A 80 -21.12 -23.78 -11.40
N ALA A 81 -20.09 -23.08 -11.88
CA ALA A 81 -19.89 -22.79 -13.31
C ALA A 81 -19.58 -24.05 -14.13
N CYS A 82 -18.79 -24.98 -13.60
CA CYS A 82 -18.52 -26.25 -14.25
C CYS A 82 -19.81 -27.08 -14.39
N ILE A 83 -20.63 -27.12 -13.34
CA ILE A 83 -21.87 -27.88 -13.29
C ILE A 83 -22.91 -27.34 -14.29
N SER A 84 -22.93 -26.02 -14.55
CA SER A 84 -23.84 -25.44 -15.55
C SER A 84 -23.43 -25.77 -16.99
N MET A 85 -22.18 -26.18 -17.23
CA MET A 85 -21.66 -26.52 -18.56
C MET A 85 -21.94 -27.96 -19.00
N ILE A 86 -22.35 -28.85 -18.08
CA ILE A 86 -22.62 -30.26 -18.38
C ILE A 86 -23.59 -30.44 -19.57
N PRO A 87 -24.78 -29.80 -19.61
CA PRO A 87 -25.71 -29.98 -20.74
C PRO A 87 -25.14 -29.50 -22.07
N ARG A 88 -24.31 -28.45 -22.05
CA ARG A 88 -23.66 -27.91 -23.25
C ARG A 88 -22.58 -28.85 -23.76
N MET A 89 -21.75 -29.41 -22.87
CA MET A 89 -20.78 -30.44 -23.24
C MET A 89 -21.47 -31.65 -23.88
N ASP A 90 -22.55 -32.14 -23.28
CA ASP A 90 -23.34 -33.26 -23.85
C ASP A 90 -23.84 -32.92 -25.26
N SER A 91 -24.36 -31.70 -25.47
CA SER A 91 -24.83 -31.24 -26.78
C SER A 91 -23.71 -31.21 -27.81
N LEU A 92 -22.56 -30.63 -27.47
CA LEU A 92 -21.41 -30.51 -28.37
C LEU A 92 -20.82 -31.89 -28.70
N GLN A 93 -20.69 -32.77 -27.70
CA GLN A 93 -20.20 -34.14 -27.93
C GLN A 93 -21.11 -34.91 -28.89
N LYS A 94 -22.43 -34.72 -28.79
CA LYS A 94 -23.41 -35.32 -29.72
C LYS A 94 -23.34 -34.71 -31.12
N GLU A 95 -23.24 -33.38 -31.21
CA GLU A 95 -23.21 -32.63 -32.47
C GLU A 95 -22.00 -32.99 -33.34
N PHE A 96 -20.80 -33.03 -32.75
CA PHE A 96 -19.57 -33.30 -33.48
C PHE A 96 -19.21 -34.79 -33.53
N GLY A 97 -19.86 -35.62 -32.71
CA GLY A 97 -19.73 -37.07 -32.71
C GLY A 97 -18.27 -37.54 -32.62
N GLY A 98 -17.90 -38.49 -33.47
CA GLY A 98 -16.56 -39.10 -33.47
C GLY A 98 -15.40 -38.16 -33.84
N LYS A 99 -15.66 -36.90 -34.24
CA LYS A 99 -14.62 -35.91 -34.56
C LYS A 99 -13.99 -35.31 -33.31
N ILE A 100 -14.72 -35.31 -32.18
CA ILE A 100 -14.23 -34.77 -30.92
C ILE A 100 -14.38 -35.79 -29.78
N GLN A 101 -13.61 -35.59 -28.73
CA GLN A 101 -13.85 -36.22 -27.44
C GLN A 101 -13.72 -35.17 -26.34
N ILE A 102 -14.81 -34.90 -25.63
CA ILE A 102 -14.79 -34.12 -24.39
C ILE A 102 -14.58 -35.09 -23.23
N MET A 103 -13.69 -34.77 -22.30
CA MET A 103 -13.48 -35.52 -21.07
C MET A 103 -13.42 -34.58 -19.88
N SER A 104 -14.27 -34.81 -18.90
CA SER A 104 -14.23 -34.10 -17.63
C SER A 104 -13.18 -34.73 -16.71
N VAL A 105 -12.36 -33.91 -16.06
CA VAL A 105 -11.20 -34.31 -15.26
C VAL A 105 -11.27 -33.66 -13.87
N THR A 106 -11.16 -34.45 -12.81
CA THR A 106 -11.13 -33.95 -11.44
C THR A 106 -10.13 -34.71 -10.57
N SER A 107 -9.51 -34.01 -9.62
CA SER A 107 -8.71 -34.63 -8.56
C SER A 107 -9.56 -35.25 -7.44
N GLU A 108 -10.88 -35.08 -7.47
CA GLU A 108 -11.77 -35.62 -6.44
C GLU A 108 -11.88 -37.15 -6.50
N PRO A 109 -12.04 -37.83 -5.34
CA PRO A 109 -12.20 -39.28 -5.31
C PRO A 109 -13.44 -39.77 -6.07
N GLU A 110 -13.33 -40.96 -6.66
CA GLU A 110 -14.42 -41.61 -7.42
C GLU A 110 -15.75 -41.65 -6.69
N THR A 111 -15.75 -41.95 -5.38
CA THR A 111 -16.95 -42.03 -4.56
C THR A 111 -17.70 -40.71 -4.46
N VAL A 112 -16.97 -39.60 -4.37
CA VAL A 112 -17.53 -38.24 -4.32
C VAL A 112 -18.18 -37.90 -5.67
N VAL A 113 -17.46 -38.18 -6.76
CA VAL A 113 -17.91 -37.87 -8.12
C VAL A 113 -19.12 -38.71 -8.52
N LYS A 114 -19.12 -40.03 -8.27
CA LYS A 114 -20.28 -40.90 -8.53
C LYS A 114 -21.53 -40.43 -7.82
N THR A 115 -21.41 -40.15 -6.51
CA THR A 115 -22.51 -39.64 -5.70
C THR A 115 -23.07 -38.33 -6.25
N PHE A 116 -22.19 -37.44 -6.72
CA PHE A 116 -22.59 -36.19 -7.35
C PHE A 116 -23.34 -36.42 -8.66
N ILE A 117 -22.79 -37.20 -9.58
CA ILE A 117 -23.38 -37.47 -10.91
C ILE A 117 -24.78 -38.07 -10.75
N GLU A 118 -24.94 -39.11 -9.92
CA GLU A 118 -26.24 -39.75 -9.68
C GLU A 118 -27.32 -38.76 -9.20
N LYS A 119 -26.94 -37.87 -8.26
CA LYS A 119 -27.85 -36.84 -7.73
C LYS A 119 -28.17 -35.78 -8.78
N TYR A 120 -27.15 -35.35 -9.53
CA TYR A 120 -27.29 -34.33 -10.57
C TYR A 120 -28.19 -34.81 -11.71
N GLU A 121 -27.95 -36.01 -12.24
CA GLU A 121 -28.74 -36.62 -13.30
C GLU A 121 -30.19 -36.83 -12.88
N LYS A 122 -30.42 -37.40 -11.69
CA LYS A 122 -31.77 -37.59 -11.14
C LYS A 122 -32.52 -36.27 -11.00
N ARG A 123 -31.86 -35.23 -10.48
CA ARG A 123 -32.48 -33.91 -10.26
C ARG A 123 -32.82 -33.22 -11.57
N ASN A 124 -31.94 -33.30 -12.56
CA ASN A 124 -32.10 -32.58 -13.83
C ASN A 124 -32.79 -33.41 -14.91
N ARG A 125 -33.09 -34.70 -14.65
CA ARG A 125 -33.71 -35.65 -15.59
C ARG A 125 -32.92 -35.77 -16.90
N ILE A 126 -31.60 -35.84 -16.77
CA ILE A 126 -30.67 -36.04 -17.88
C ILE A 126 -29.77 -37.25 -17.59
N SER A 127 -29.15 -37.79 -18.63
CA SER A 127 -28.06 -38.76 -18.52
C SER A 127 -26.90 -38.20 -19.35
N SER A 128 -25.82 -37.83 -18.65
CA SER A 128 -24.66 -37.23 -19.29
C SER A 128 -23.80 -38.32 -19.93
N ILE A 129 -23.37 -38.06 -21.15
CA ILE A 129 -22.51 -38.97 -21.91
C ILE A 129 -21.03 -38.61 -21.77
N ILE A 130 -20.71 -37.57 -20.99
CA ILE A 130 -19.33 -37.10 -20.83
C ILE A 130 -18.56 -38.05 -19.91
N PRO A 131 -17.43 -38.61 -20.38
CA PRO A 131 -16.53 -39.39 -19.55
C PRO A 131 -15.91 -38.55 -18.44
N ASN A 132 -15.78 -39.13 -17.26
CA ASN A 132 -15.21 -38.46 -16.09
C ASN A 132 -13.97 -39.20 -15.59
N VAL A 133 -12.79 -38.59 -15.75
CA VAL A 133 -11.53 -39.03 -15.11
C VAL A 133 -11.53 -38.55 -13.67
N VAL A 134 -11.45 -39.48 -12.73
CA VAL A 134 -11.55 -39.19 -11.29
C VAL A 134 -10.24 -39.48 -10.55
N GLY A 135 -9.97 -38.73 -9.49
CA GLY A 135 -8.73 -38.85 -8.73
C GLY A 135 -7.48 -38.49 -9.53
N ASP A 136 -7.58 -37.63 -10.54
CA ASP A 136 -6.45 -37.23 -11.37
C ASP A 136 -5.39 -36.49 -10.55
N THR A 137 -4.13 -36.86 -10.78
CA THR A 137 -2.95 -36.17 -10.25
C THR A 137 -1.91 -35.85 -11.32
N ILE A 138 -2.11 -36.34 -12.55
CA ILE A 138 -1.14 -36.25 -13.65
C ILE A 138 -1.53 -35.09 -14.56
N LEU A 139 -2.76 -35.07 -15.08
CA LEU A 139 -3.22 -34.02 -15.98
C LEU A 139 -3.20 -32.66 -15.27
N ARG A 140 -3.58 -32.60 -13.99
CA ARG A 140 -3.45 -31.38 -13.17
C ARG A 140 -2.02 -30.86 -13.03
N LYS A 141 -0.99 -31.72 -13.13
CA LYS A 141 0.43 -31.32 -13.14
C LYS A 141 0.91 -30.92 -14.54
N LEU A 142 0.35 -31.51 -15.58
CA LEU A 142 0.65 -31.12 -16.97
C LEU A 142 0.00 -29.79 -17.33
N PHE A 143 -1.18 -29.51 -16.78
CA PHE A 143 -1.97 -28.30 -17.04
C PHE A 143 -2.28 -27.61 -15.71
N HIS A 144 -1.31 -26.86 -15.19
CA HIS A 144 -1.45 -26.15 -13.91
C HIS A 144 -2.57 -25.12 -13.97
N HIS A 145 -3.53 -25.25 -13.06
CA HIS A 145 -4.63 -24.32 -12.85
C HIS A 145 -4.96 -24.18 -11.36
N TYR A 146 -5.45 -23.01 -10.99
CA TYR A 146 -5.92 -22.64 -9.66
C TYR A 146 -7.42 -22.36 -9.64
N ILE A 147 -7.97 -21.90 -10.76
CA ILE A 147 -9.38 -21.55 -10.91
C ILE A 147 -10.04 -22.53 -11.89
N LEU A 148 -11.25 -22.95 -11.52
CA LEU A 148 -12.14 -23.76 -12.34
C LEU A 148 -13.32 -22.91 -12.85
N PRO A 149 -13.89 -23.24 -14.03
CA PRO A 149 -13.47 -24.32 -14.93
C PRO A 149 -12.15 -24.01 -15.65
N HIS A 150 -11.53 -25.02 -16.25
CA HIS A 150 -10.32 -24.86 -17.04
C HIS A 150 -10.35 -25.85 -18.20
N TYR A 151 -10.25 -25.37 -19.43
CA TYR A 151 -10.36 -26.20 -20.63
C TYR A 151 -9.02 -26.29 -21.35
N VAL A 152 -8.64 -27.50 -21.76
CA VAL A 152 -7.46 -27.74 -22.60
C VAL A 152 -7.90 -28.39 -23.89
N TRP A 153 -7.48 -27.81 -25.01
CA TRP A 153 -7.82 -28.22 -26.36
C TRP A 153 -6.61 -28.86 -27.00
N ILE A 154 -6.72 -30.12 -27.40
CA ILE A 154 -5.63 -30.94 -27.96
C ILE A 154 -6.06 -31.42 -29.34
N ASP A 155 -5.32 -31.06 -30.38
CA ASP A 155 -5.66 -31.45 -31.75
C ASP A 155 -5.46 -32.94 -32.04
N GLU A 156 -5.86 -33.39 -33.23
CA GLU A 156 -5.79 -34.78 -33.65
C GLU A 156 -4.36 -35.37 -33.66
N THR A 157 -3.34 -34.51 -33.64
CA THR A 157 -1.93 -34.92 -33.61
C THR A 157 -1.37 -34.99 -32.19
N GLY A 158 -2.11 -34.51 -31.19
CA GLY A 158 -1.69 -34.46 -29.79
C GLY A 158 -1.00 -33.15 -29.38
N ILE A 159 -1.18 -32.06 -30.12
CA ILE A 159 -0.63 -30.73 -29.78
C ILE A 159 -1.69 -29.89 -29.06
N VAL A 160 -1.28 -29.17 -28.02
CA VAL A 160 -2.14 -28.24 -27.29
C VAL A 160 -2.44 -27.02 -28.17
N ARG A 161 -3.70 -26.81 -28.54
CA ARG A 161 -4.17 -25.67 -29.34
C ARG A 161 -4.77 -24.54 -28.52
N GLY A 162 -5.22 -24.81 -27.30
CA GLY A 162 -5.86 -23.81 -26.46
C GLY A 162 -5.87 -24.20 -24.99
N ILE A 163 -5.80 -23.19 -24.14
CA ILE A 163 -6.01 -23.28 -22.69
C ILE A 163 -6.96 -22.14 -22.34
N THR A 164 -8.23 -22.45 -22.07
CA THR A 164 -9.32 -21.46 -22.10
C THR A 164 -10.24 -21.57 -20.89
N ASP A 165 -11.18 -20.62 -20.80
CA ASP A 165 -12.32 -20.68 -19.89
C ASP A 165 -13.57 -21.23 -20.62
N MET A 166 -14.70 -21.31 -19.92
CA MET A 166 -15.94 -21.93 -20.40
C MET A 166 -16.58 -21.22 -21.59
N GLU A 167 -16.37 -19.91 -21.75
CA GLU A 167 -16.93 -19.11 -22.84
C GLU A 167 -16.45 -19.58 -24.22
N ASP A 168 -15.23 -20.11 -24.30
CA ASP A 168 -14.62 -20.58 -25.53
C ASP A 168 -15.15 -21.95 -25.98
N LEU A 169 -15.83 -22.69 -25.10
CA LEU A 169 -16.41 -23.99 -25.42
C LEU A 169 -17.68 -23.81 -26.27
N THR A 170 -17.51 -23.50 -27.56
CA THR A 170 -18.58 -23.22 -28.52
C THR A 170 -18.49 -24.13 -29.75
N ALA A 171 -19.63 -24.39 -30.41
CA ALA A 171 -19.66 -25.12 -31.67
C ALA A 171 -18.81 -24.43 -32.77
N ALA A 172 -18.82 -23.09 -32.81
CA ALA A 172 -18.03 -22.32 -33.76
C ALA A 172 -16.52 -22.53 -33.57
N ASN A 173 -16.03 -22.47 -32.32
CA ASN A 173 -14.61 -22.69 -32.02
C ASN A 173 -14.19 -24.15 -32.29
N ILE A 174 -15.03 -25.13 -31.95
CA ILE A 174 -14.79 -26.55 -32.28
C ILE A 174 -14.70 -26.72 -33.80
N ALA A 175 -15.67 -26.20 -34.55
CA ALA A 175 -15.70 -26.31 -36.01
C ALA A 175 -14.49 -25.65 -36.67
N SER A 176 -14.03 -24.52 -36.13
CA SER A 176 -12.85 -23.82 -36.65
C SER A 176 -11.56 -24.58 -36.36
N LEU A 177 -11.39 -25.15 -35.15
CA LEU A 177 -10.24 -26.01 -34.85
C LEU A 177 -10.18 -27.27 -35.73
N LEU A 178 -11.33 -27.91 -35.98
CA LEU A 178 -11.40 -29.09 -36.85
C LEU A 178 -11.06 -28.81 -38.32
N LYS A 179 -11.06 -27.54 -38.75
CA LYS A 179 -10.66 -27.11 -40.10
C LYS A 179 -9.22 -26.60 -40.16
N ASP A 180 -8.49 -26.62 -39.04
CA ASP A 180 -7.18 -26.00 -38.86
C ASP A 180 -7.14 -24.50 -39.25
N GLU A 181 -8.27 -23.80 -39.09
CA GLU A 181 -8.32 -22.36 -39.27
C GLU A 181 -7.69 -21.64 -38.07
N LYS A 182 -7.18 -20.41 -38.27
CA LYS A 182 -6.68 -19.59 -37.15
C LYS A 182 -7.82 -19.26 -36.20
N THR A 183 -7.86 -19.95 -35.07
CA THR A 183 -8.86 -19.72 -34.02
C THR A 183 -8.54 -18.52 -33.14
N GLN A 184 -9.60 -17.91 -32.60
CA GLN A 184 -9.54 -16.82 -31.62
C GLN A 184 -9.84 -17.34 -30.20
N LEU A 185 -9.28 -18.50 -29.82
CA LEU A 185 -9.43 -19.00 -28.45
C LEU A 185 -8.78 -18.01 -27.47
N SER A 186 -9.52 -17.63 -26.43
CA SER A 186 -8.99 -16.74 -25.40
C SER A 186 -8.06 -17.52 -24.47
N LEU A 187 -6.84 -17.03 -24.25
CA LEU A 187 -5.95 -17.64 -23.27
C LEU A 187 -6.47 -17.36 -21.86
N LYS A 188 -6.81 -18.41 -21.11
CA LYS A 188 -7.14 -18.29 -19.70
C LYS A 188 -5.90 -17.96 -18.88
N THR A 189 -5.98 -16.88 -18.12
CA THR A 189 -4.92 -16.46 -17.20
C THR A 189 -5.42 -16.57 -15.76
N ASP A 190 -4.81 -17.48 -14.99
CA ASP A 190 -5.09 -17.58 -13.56
C ASP A 190 -4.26 -16.52 -12.81
N PRO A 191 -4.88 -15.76 -11.89
CA PRO A 191 -4.14 -14.81 -11.08
C PRO A 191 -3.12 -15.56 -10.20
N ILE A 192 -1.95 -14.95 -10.04
CA ILE A 192 -0.92 -15.48 -9.16
C ILE A 192 -1.48 -15.50 -7.73
N LYS A 193 -1.54 -16.68 -7.13
CA LYS A 193 -1.98 -16.84 -5.74
C LYS A 193 -1.04 -16.07 -4.81
N ILE A 194 -1.59 -15.09 -4.11
CA ILE A 194 -0.85 -14.33 -3.11
C ILE A 194 -0.76 -15.17 -1.83
N PRO A 195 0.45 -15.34 -1.24
CA PRO A 195 0.58 -15.99 0.06
C PRO A 195 -0.22 -15.24 1.13
N TYR A 196 -1.07 -15.96 1.85
CA TYR A 196 -1.87 -15.41 2.93
C TYR A 196 -1.95 -16.39 4.10
N ASN A 197 -1.56 -15.91 5.27
CA ASN A 197 -1.68 -16.56 6.56
C ASN A 197 -2.67 -15.76 7.41
N LYS A 198 -3.81 -16.38 7.72
CA LYS A 198 -4.90 -15.78 8.50
C LYS A 198 -4.53 -15.44 9.94
N ASP A 199 -3.48 -16.07 10.47
CA ASP A 199 -3.01 -15.88 11.85
C ASP A 199 -2.01 -14.72 11.96
N LYS A 200 -1.69 -14.05 10.83
CA LYS A 200 -0.82 -12.87 10.77
C LYS A 200 -1.61 -11.65 10.28
N PRO A 201 -1.25 -10.43 10.71
CA PRO A 201 -1.84 -9.21 10.15
C PRO A 201 -1.66 -9.13 8.63
N ILE A 202 -2.66 -8.61 7.94
CA ILE A 202 -2.60 -8.37 6.50
C ILE A 202 -1.57 -7.27 6.19
N LEU A 203 -0.87 -7.39 5.07
CA LEU A 203 0.17 -6.50 4.55
C LEU A 203 1.45 -6.39 5.40
N ILE A 204 1.62 -7.23 6.42
CA ILE A 204 2.85 -7.27 7.23
C ILE A 204 3.74 -8.42 6.75
N ASN A 205 5.03 -8.13 6.52
CA ASN A 205 6.03 -9.10 6.08
C ASN A 205 5.60 -9.91 4.84
N GLY A 206 4.93 -9.26 3.89
CA GLY A 206 4.46 -9.87 2.63
C GLY A 206 3.16 -10.69 2.75
N ASN A 207 2.50 -10.70 3.91
CA ASN A 207 1.26 -11.45 4.11
C ASN A 207 0.06 -10.80 3.40
N GLY A 208 -0.48 -11.42 2.35
CA GLY A 208 -1.65 -10.87 1.64
C GLY A 208 -1.33 -9.71 0.69
N GLY A 209 -0.06 -9.53 0.33
CA GLY A 209 0.37 -8.57 -0.71
C GLY A 209 1.31 -7.47 -0.20
N SER A 210 1.59 -6.50 -1.08
CA SER A 210 2.54 -5.41 -0.84
C SER A 210 1.94 -4.14 -0.23
N GLY A 211 0.62 -4.03 -0.20
CA GLY A 211 -0.08 -2.84 0.28
C GLY A 211 -0.20 -1.70 -0.74
N ASN A 212 0.17 -1.92 -2.01
CA ASN A 212 0.06 -0.90 -3.07
C ASN A 212 -1.37 -0.40 -3.32
N ASN A 213 -2.38 -1.19 -2.95
CA ASN A 213 -3.79 -0.86 -3.11
C ASN A 213 -4.44 -0.36 -1.81
N LEU A 214 -3.64 0.16 -0.88
CA LEU A 214 -4.11 0.68 0.41
C LEU A 214 -4.89 1.99 0.20
N ILE A 215 -6.20 1.97 0.50
CA ILE A 215 -7.10 3.12 0.31
C ILE A 215 -7.25 3.92 1.61
N TYR A 216 -7.29 3.22 2.75
CA TYR A 216 -7.40 3.80 4.07
C TYR A 216 -6.46 3.06 5.01
N HIS A 217 -5.78 3.80 5.89
CA HIS A 217 -4.87 3.23 6.87
C HIS A 217 -4.81 4.14 8.08
N SER A 218 -4.98 3.58 9.28
CA SER A 218 -4.65 4.24 10.53
C SER A 218 -3.91 3.25 11.40
N ILE A 219 -2.72 3.61 11.85
CA ILE A 219 -1.89 2.78 12.72
C ILE A 219 -1.21 3.64 13.77
N LEU A 220 -1.10 3.10 14.98
CA LEU A 220 -0.26 3.61 16.04
C LEU A 220 0.68 2.48 16.49
N THR A 221 1.98 2.76 16.54
CA THR A 221 3.00 1.84 17.05
C THR A 221 3.81 2.52 18.16
N ARG A 222 4.52 1.71 18.95
CA ARG A 222 5.53 2.21 19.89
C ARG A 222 6.71 2.84 19.16
N TYR A 223 7.60 3.45 19.94
CA TYR A 223 8.92 3.88 19.52
C TYR A 223 9.63 2.76 18.75
N THR A 224 10.24 3.12 17.63
CA THR A 224 10.99 2.20 16.76
C THR A 224 12.45 2.62 16.75
N GLU A 225 13.34 1.76 17.27
CA GLU A 225 14.77 2.02 17.24
C GLU A 225 15.28 2.17 15.79
N GLY A 226 16.20 3.10 15.57
CA GLY A 226 16.75 3.41 14.25
C GLY A 226 15.89 4.35 13.39
N LEU A 227 14.64 4.62 13.77
CA LEU A 227 13.79 5.58 13.08
C LEU A 227 13.95 7.00 13.65
N SER A 228 14.01 8.02 12.80
CA SER A 228 14.11 9.42 13.25
C SER A 228 12.79 9.93 13.84
N GLY A 229 12.89 10.82 14.83
CA GLY A 229 11.74 11.60 15.32
C GLY A 229 11.30 12.66 14.32
N GLY A 230 10.00 12.76 14.01
CA GLY A 230 9.48 13.81 13.15
C GLY A 230 8.04 13.59 12.69
N PHE A 231 7.56 14.49 11.83
CA PHE A 231 6.25 14.36 11.19
C PHE A 231 6.25 14.95 9.78
N SER A 232 5.30 14.50 8.95
CA SER A 232 5.07 15.04 7.62
C SER A 232 3.60 14.98 7.23
N PHE A 233 3.22 15.87 6.33
CA PHE A 233 1.89 15.92 5.73
C PHE A 233 2.03 15.84 4.22
N ARG A 234 1.25 14.97 3.58
CA ARG A 234 0.96 15.04 2.16
C ARG A 234 -0.51 15.38 2.01
N LEU A 235 -0.81 16.58 1.53
CA LEU A 235 -2.17 17.06 1.34
C LEU A 235 -2.45 17.11 -0.16
N ASP A 236 -3.27 16.18 -0.65
CA ASP A 236 -3.53 16.01 -2.08
C ASP A 236 -5.03 15.82 -2.33
N THR A 237 -5.60 16.61 -3.24
CA THR A 237 -7.04 16.58 -3.54
C THR A 237 -7.45 15.37 -4.38
N LEU A 238 -6.52 14.75 -5.10
CA LEU A 238 -6.75 13.59 -5.96
C LEU A 238 -6.41 12.28 -5.23
N LEU A 239 -5.28 12.24 -4.55
CA LEU A 239 -4.79 11.05 -3.84
C LEU A 239 -5.31 10.97 -2.39
N GLY A 240 -5.82 12.07 -1.84
CA GLY A 240 -6.19 12.18 -0.44
C GLY A 240 -5.01 12.58 0.45
N ASN A 241 -5.25 12.58 1.76
CA ASN A 241 -4.27 13.06 2.73
C ASN A 241 -3.46 11.91 3.33
N LYS A 242 -2.19 12.18 3.61
CA LYS A 242 -1.35 11.34 4.48
C LYS A 242 -0.73 12.17 5.59
N ILE A 243 -0.84 11.68 6.82
CA ILE A 243 -0.12 12.19 7.99
C ILE A 243 0.81 11.07 8.44
N THR A 244 2.08 11.39 8.60
CA THR A 244 3.06 10.47 9.19
C THR A 244 3.71 11.17 10.37
N VAL A 245 3.79 10.46 11.49
CA VAL A 245 4.48 10.87 12.71
C VAL A 245 5.37 9.70 13.11
N THR A 246 6.65 9.95 13.35
CA THR A 246 7.62 8.91 13.71
C THR A 246 8.31 9.31 15.00
N ASN A 247 8.40 8.39 15.96
CA ASN A 247 9.10 8.56 17.24
C ASN A 247 8.85 9.92 17.92
N CYS A 248 7.58 10.35 17.99
CA CYS A 248 7.18 11.56 18.70
C CYS A 248 6.41 11.23 19.98
N SER A 249 6.35 12.20 20.90
CA SER A 249 5.57 12.05 22.13
C SER A 249 4.06 12.11 21.88
N ARG A 250 3.26 11.65 22.86
CA ARG A 250 1.80 11.81 22.83
C ARG A 250 1.38 13.26 22.61
N LEU A 251 2.04 14.21 23.27
CA LEU A 251 1.75 15.64 23.11
C LEU A 251 1.83 16.08 21.64
N TRP A 252 2.83 15.61 20.90
CA TRP A 252 2.96 15.94 19.48
C TRP A 252 1.80 15.42 18.63
N LEU A 253 1.29 14.22 18.92
CA LEU A 253 0.11 13.70 18.23
C LEU A 253 -1.10 14.63 18.43
N TYR A 254 -1.36 15.07 19.66
CA TYR A 254 -2.46 16.01 19.94
C TYR A 254 -2.24 17.39 19.29
N LYS A 255 -1.02 17.94 19.35
CA LYS A 255 -0.67 19.22 18.73
C LYS A 255 -0.95 19.21 17.23
N LEU A 256 -0.71 18.09 16.55
CA LEU A 256 -0.99 17.92 15.12
C LEU A 256 -2.50 17.72 14.89
N ALA A 257 -3.14 16.78 15.60
CA ALA A 257 -4.53 16.38 15.38
C ALA A 257 -5.56 17.50 15.59
N TYR A 258 -5.34 18.37 16.57
CA TYR A 258 -6.26 19.45 16.94
C TYR A 258 -5.96 20.78 16.26
N SER A 259 -4.84 20.87 15.53
CA SER A 259 -4.51 22.07 14.77
C SER A 259 -5.20 22.08 13.39
N LYS A 260 -5.11 23.22 12.70
CA LYS A 260 -5.42 23.26 11.26
C LYS A 260 -4.52 22.27 10.53
N LEU A 261 -5.11 21.46 9.63
CA LEU A 261 -4.37 20.46 8.86
C LEU A 261 -3.14 21.07 8.17
N GLY A 262 -1.98 20.41 8.35
CA GLY A 262 -0.68 20.91 7.88
C GLY A 262 0.03 21.87 8.84
N SER A 263 -0.51 22.09 10.05
CA SER A 263 0.07 22.93 11.11
C SER A 263 0.23 22.14 12.42
N TRP A 264 0.58 22.84 13.50
CA TRP A 264 0.63 22.33 14.87
C TRP A 264 0.43 23.49 15.87
N PHE A 265 0.00 23.17 17.09
CA PHE A 265 0.05 24.13 18.21
C PHE A 265 1.48 24.35 18.67
N GLY A 266 1.88 25.58 18.99
CA GLY A 266 3.13 25.86 19.71
C GLY A 266 3.00 25.52 21.20
N ASP A 267 4.11 25.34 21.92
CA ASP A 267 4.06 24.92 23.34
C ASP A 267 3.34 25.95 24.23
N ASN A 268 3.45 27.25 23.91
CA ASN A 268 2.72 28.33 24.61
C ASN A 268 1.20 28.30 24.36
N ASN A 269 0.75 27.55 23.36
CA ASN A 269 -0.64 27.39 23.00
C ASN A 269 -1.19 26.04 23.47
N VAL A 270 -0.53 25.39 24.42
CA VAL A 270 -1.01 24.16 25.05
C VAL A 270 -1.15 24.33 26.55
N ILE A 271 -2.27 23.88 27.10
CA ILE A 271 -2.52 23.76 28.53
C ILE A 271 -2.73 22.28 28.86
N LEU A 272 -1.92 21.77 29.78
CA LEU A 272 -2.05 20.41 30.31
C LEU A 272 -2.72 20.46 31.69
N LYS A 273 -3.93 19.91 31.79
CA LYS A 273 -4.70 19.70 33.02
C LYS A 273 -4.77 18.20 33.35
N VAL A 274 -3.61 17.57 33.41
CA VAL A 274 -3.46 16.12 33.64
C VAL A 274 -2.67 15.89 34.92
N LYS A 275 -2.93 14.78 35.61
CA LYS A 275 -2.18 14.41 36.82
C LYS A 275 -0.69 14.20 36.54
N ASN A 276 -0.34 13.60 35.40
CA ASN A 276 1.03 13.19 35.07
C ASN A 276 1.50 13.77 33.73
N PRO A 277 1.88 15.06 33.67
CA PRO A 277 2.30 15.71 32.42
C PRO A 277 3.55 15.08 31.79
N SER A 278 4.40 14.43 32.60
CA SER A 278 5.60 13.70 32.16
C SER A 278 5.33 12.47 31.28
N GLN A 279 4.06 12.05 31.14
CA GLN A 279 3.64 11.00 30.21
C GLN A 279 3.29 11.55 28.82
N LEU A 280 3.04 12.86 28.70
CA LEU A 280 2.72 13.52 27.43
C LEU A 280 3.95 14.21 26.84
N THR A 281 4.81 14.78 27.69
CA THR A 281 5.94 15.60 27.27
C THR A 281 7.11 15.54 28.25
N SER A 282 8.28 16.00 27.81
CA SER A 282 9.51 16.05 28.60
C SER A 282 10.36 17.25 28.19
N ASN A 283 11.12 17.81 29.12
CA ASN A 283 12.12 18.86 28.89
C ASN A 283 13.53 18.27 28.64
N MET A 284 13.67 16.95 28.62
CA MET A 284 14.93 16.26 28.35
C MET A 284 15.41 16.53 26.92
N SER A 285 16.71 16.35 26.68
CA SER A 285 17.32 16.43 25.35
C SER A 285 18.27 15.26 25.11
N GLY A 286 18.76 15.11 23.87
CA GLY A 286 19.79 14.13 23.55
C GLY A 286 19.40 12.67 23.80
N SER A 287 20.29 11.92 24.46
CA SER A 287 20.08 10.50 24.82
C SER A 287 18.91 10.31 25.78
N ASP A 288 18.77 11.19 26.77
CA ASP A 288 17.78 11.03 27.83
C ASP A 288 16.37 11.17 27.28
N TYR A 289 16.17 12.10 26.34
CA TYR A 289 14.91 12.23 25.62
C TYR A 289 14.59 10.98 24.79
N ARG A 290 15.58 10.42 24.09
CA ARG A 290 15.39 9.18 23.31
C ARG A 290 15.07 7.99 24.20
N ASN A 291 15.71 7.88 25.35
CA ASN A 291 15.44 6.84 26.34
C ASN A 291 14.01 6.99 26.90
N TRP A 292 13.59 8.21 27.22
CA TRP A 292 12.22 8.48 27.66
C TRP A 292 11.17 8.13 26.59
N LEU A 293 11.45 8.40 25.31
CA LEU A 293 10.59 7.97 24.20
C LEU A 293 10.52 6.43 24.11
N ASN A 294 11.67 5.75 24.21
CA ASN A 294 11.71 4.28 24.19
C ASN A 294 10.96 3.67 25.39
N ASP A 295 10.99 4.34 26.54
CA ASP A 295 10.24 3.97 27.73
C ASP A 295 8.76 4.37 27.65
N ASN A 296 8.04 3.82 26.68
CA ASN A 296 6.58 3.94 26.53
C ASN A 296 6.00 5.35 26.29
N ASN A 297 6.82 6.35 25.99
CA ASN A 297 6.36 7.71 25.69
C ASN A 297 6.50 8.13 24.22
N GLY A 298 7.19 7.34 23.40
CA GLY A 298 7.38 7.55 21.98
C GLY A 298 6.46 6.68 21.14
N PHE A 299 5.93 7.27 20.07
CA PHE A 299 4.98 6.63 19.17
C PHE A 299 5.28 6.97 17.72
N CYS A 300 4.98 6.02 16.83
CA CYS A 300 4.80 6.31 15.42
C CYS A 300 3.31 6.21 15.10
N TYR A 301 2.82 7.11 14.25
CA TYR A 301 1.45 7.14 13.78
C TYR A 301 1.44 7.38 12.27
N GLU A 302 0.61 6.64 11.55
CA GLU A 302 0.36 6.94 10.15
C GLU A 302 -1.12 6.89 9.85
N LEU A 303 -1.60 7.93 9.16
CA LEU A 303 -2.95 8.03 8.65
C LEU A 303 -2.91 8.27 7.15
N ILE A 304 -3.53 7.39 6.38
CA ILE A 304 -3.83 7.57 4.96
C ILE A 304 -5.34 7.61 4.83
N VAL A 305 -5.87 8.70 4.26
CA VAL A 305 -7.28 8.84 3.96
C VAL A 305 -7.49 9.16 2.48
N PRO A 306 -8.50 8.56 1.83
CA PRO A 306 -8.77 8.80 0.42
C PRO A 306 -9.34 10.21 0.19
N ALA A 307 -9.34 10.64 -1.08
CA ALA A 307 -9.87 11.94 -1.51
C ALA A 307 -11.29 12.24 -0.99
N SER A 308 -12.15 11.23 -0.90
CA SER A 308 -13.53 11.34 -0.39
C SER A 308 -13.61 11.74 1.09
N LEU A 309 -12.53 11.59 1.86
CA LEU A 309 -12.48 11.84 3.31
C LEU A 309 -11.53 12.98 3.71
N ILE A 310 -10.99 13.75 2.76
CA ILE A 310 -9.99 14.81 3.07
C ILE A 310 -10.50 15.86 4.06
N ARG A 311 -11.81 16.19 4.02
CA ARG A 311 -12.41 17.14 4.97
C ARG A 311 -12.57 16.58 6.38
N ARG A 312 -12.41 15.26 6.55
CA ARG A 312 -12.50 14.54 7.81
C ARG A 312 -11.13 14.10 8.34
N THR A 313 -10.01 14.44 7.70
CA THR A 313 -8.69 13.98 8.14
C THR A 313 -8.41 14.31 9.60
N SER A 314 -8.62 15.57 10.02
CA SER A 314 -8.39 15.98 11.41
C SER A 314 -9.33 15.25 12.38
N ILE A 315 -10.63 15.12 12.06
CA ILE A 315 -11.57 14.43 12.96
C ILE A 315 -11.25 12.93 13.08
N ILE A 316 -10.75 12.30 12.01
CA ILE A 316 -10.33 10.90 12.04
C ILE A 316 -9.13 10.74 12.98
N MET A 317 -8.08 11.57 12.82
CA MET A 317 -6.93 11.53 13.72
C MET A 317 -7.33 11.80 15.17
N GLN A 318 -8.22 12.75 15.44
CA GLN A 318 -8.73 13.04 16.79
C GLN A 318 -9.45 11.82 17.40
N ASN A 319 -10.28 11.13 16.62
CA ASN A 319 -10.96 9.92 17.08
C ASN A 319 -9.98 8.77 17.33
N ASP A 320 -8.96 8.61 16.48
CA ASP A 320 -7.90 7.62 16.69
C ASP A 320 -7.18 7.87 18.01
N LEU A 321 -6.79 9.12 18.31
CA LEU A 321 -6.16 9.46 19.58
C LEU A 321 -7.07 9.21 20.77
N LYS A 322 -8.37 9.45 20.64
CA LYS A 322 -9.35 9.13 21.69
C LYS A 322 -9.47 7.61 21.93
N ASN A 323 -9.34 6.81 20.87
CA ASN A 323 -9.37 5.36 20.98
C ASN A 323 -8.07 4.79 21.55
N PHE A 324 -6.92 5.33 21.15
CA PHE A 324 -5.61 4.85 21.57
C PHE A 324 -5.18 5.35 22.95
N PHE A 325 -5.64 6.54 23.35
CA PHE A 325 -5.32 7.18 24.63
C PHE A 325 -6.62 7.63 25.33
N PRO A 326 -7.49 6.68 25.73
CA PRO A 326 -8.79 6.99 26.32
C PRO A 326 -8.68 7.70 27.69
N GLU A 327 -7.51 7.69 28.31
CA GLU A 327 -7.23 8.40 29.56
C GLU A 327 -7.17 9.92 29.42
N TYR A 328 -7.09 10.46 28.20
CA TYR A 328 -7.03 11.89 27.94
C TYR A 328 -8.17 12.39 27.03
N SER A 329 -8.67 13.58 27.33
CA SER A 329 -9.54 14.36 26.46
C SER A 329 -8.80 15.60 25.97
N ALA A 330 -9.07 16.03 24.73
CA ALA A 330 -8.48 17.23 24.18
C ALA A 330 -9.54 18.10 23.50
N THR A 331 -9.44 19.42 23.72
CA THR A 331 -10.33 20.44 23.15
C THR A 331 -9.53 21.66 22.70
N VAL A 332 -10.13 22.47 21.84
CA VAL A 332 -9.57 23.77 21.45
C VAL A 332 -10.49 24.85 21.97
N MET A 333 -9.93 25.81 22.72
CA MET A 333 -10.64 26.98 23.19
C MET A 333 -9.96 28.26 22.69
N GLU A 334 -10.73 29.34 22.58
CA GLU A 334 -10.18 30.66 22.32
C GLU A 334 -9.80 31.34 23.64
N LYS A 335 -8.59 31.91 23.70
CA LYS A 335 -8.13 32.66 24.85
C LYS A 335 -7.34 33.88 24.39
N THR A 336 -7.62 35.02 25.00
CA THR A 336 -6.75 36.19 24.86
C THR A 336 -5.45 35.92 25.60
N VAL A 337 -4.36 35.79 24.84
CA VAL A 337 -3.01 35.55 25.38
C VAL A 337 -2.08 36.71 25.03
N PRO A 338 -1.13 37.05 25.91
CA PRO A 338 -0.03 37.93 25.55
C PRO A 338 0.70 37.38 24.32
N CYS A 339 0.94 38.24 23.35
CA CYS A 339 1.66 37.91 22.12
C CYS A 339 2.47 39.10 21.64
N LEU A 340 3.40 38.85 20.72
CA LEU A 340 4.08 39.89 20.00
C LEU A 340 3.35 40.12 18.67
N SER A 341 3.22 41.37 18.23
CA SER A 341 2.67 41.70 16.92
C SER A 341 3.71 42.44 16.09
N LEU A 342 4.02 41.89 14.92
CA LEU A 342 4.82 42.56 13.90
C LEU A 342 3.90 43.49 13.12
N ILE A 343 4.02 44.79 13.37
CA ILE A 343 3.19 45.83 12.75
C ILE A 343 3.99 46.64 11.73
N ARG A 344 3.28 47.28 10.82
CA ARG A 344 3.84 48.31 9.94
C ARG A 344 3.70 49.66 10.64
N THR A 345 4.82 50.36 10.84
CA THR A 345 4.86 51.68 11.46
C THR A 345 4.92 52.81 10.44
N ASP A 346 5.33 52.52 9.20
CA ASP A 346 5.40 53.48 8.11
C ASP A 346 4.93 52.84 6.80
N SER A 347 3.76 53.28 6.31
CA SER A 347 3.17 52.76 5.07
C SER A 347 3.81 53.30 3.79
N THR A 348 4.61 54.36 3.89
CA THR A 348 5.29 55.00 2.75
C THR A 348 6.55 54.26 2.31
N LYS A 349 7.18 53.52 3.23
CA LYS A 349 8.31 52.62 2.91
C LYS A 349 7.81 51.39 2.16
N VAL A 350 7.99 51.38 0.85
CA VAL A 350 7.63 50.24 -0.01
C VAL A 350 8.66 49.12 0.17
N LEU A 351 8.25 48.01 0.79
CA LEU A 351 9.00 46.76 0.69
C LEU A 351 8.60 46.06 -0.60
N SER A 352 9.57 45.86 -1.49
CA SER A 352 9.40 45.06 -2.69
C SER A 352 10.63 44.20 -2.92
N SER A 353 10.45 43.13 -3.68
CA SER A 353 11.50 42.20 -4.07
C SER A 353 12.11 42.63 -5.40
N THR A 354 13.42 42.45 -5.56
CA THR A 354 14.10 42.60 -6.85
C THR A 354 13.87 41.41 -7.80
N GLY A 355 13.15 40.37 -7.37
CA GLY A 355 12.80 39.18 -8.16
C GLY A 355 13.75 37.99 -7.94
N GLY A 356 13.67 36.98 -8.81
CA GLY A 356 14.50 35.78 -8.74
C GLY A 356 13.93 34.66 -7.84
N ASN A 357 14.69 33.58 -7.65
CA ASN A 357 14.28 32.49 -6.76
C ASN A 357 14.29 32.97 -5.30
N PRO A 358 13.34 32.54 -4.44
CA PRO A 358 13.39 32.83 -3.02
C PRO A 358 14.69 32.34 -2.40
N VAL A 359 15.46 33.25 -1.81
CA VAL A 359 16.69 32.90 -1.09
C VAL A 359 16.55 33.39 0.34
N VAL A 360 16.79 32.47 1.27
CA VAL A 360 16.81 32.77 2.69
C VAL A 360 18.14 32.26 3.24
N SER A 361 19.07 33.17 3.50
CA SER A 361 20.39 32.84 4.03
C SER A 361 20.53 33.31 5.47
N PHE A 362 21.07 32.44 6.29
CA PHE A 362 21.21 32.65 7.71
C PHE A 362 22.63 32.30 8.13
N ASP A 363 23.34 33.28 8.66
CA ASP A 363 24.58 33.08 9.38
C ASP A 363 24.46 33.72 10.78
N PRO A 364 25.38 33.44 11.72
CA PRO A 364 25.28 33.95 13.09
C PRO A 364 25.21 35.49 13.22
N PHE A 365 25.59 36.23 12.16
CA PHE A 365 25.73 37.69 12.16
C PHE A 365 24.83 38.39 11.15
N SER A 366 24.29 37.68 10.15
CA SER A 366 23.51 38.28 9.08
C SER A 366 22.40 37.36 8.55
N TRP A 367 21.27 37.99 8.26
CA TRP A 367 20.03 37.34 7.87
C TRP A 367 19.52 38.04 6.63
N LYS A 368 19.54 37.35 5.50
CA LYS A 368 19.13 37.92 4.21
C LYS A 368 17.93 37.17 3.69
N LEU A 369 16.83 37.90 3.57
CA LEU A 369 15.61 37.47 2.92
C LEU A 369 15.62 38.11 1.53
N ARG A 370 15.51 37.29 0.49
CA ARG A 370 15.37 37.74 -0.90
C ARG A 370 14.17 37.05 -1.54
N ASN A 371 13.32 37.84 -2.18
CA ASN A 371 12.05 37.40 -2.74
C ASN A 371 11.23 36.52 -1.76
N ALA A 372 11.26 36.86 -0.46
CA ALA A 372 10.69 36.06 0.60
C ALA A 372 9.34 36.62 1.06
N ARG A 373 8.47 35.74 1.56
CA ARG A 373 7.20 36.15 2.19
C ARG A 373 7.39 36.46 3.68
N ILE A 374 6.58 37.39 4.20
CA ILE A 374 6.64 37.83 5.60
C ILE A 374 6.49 36.69 6.61
N GLY A 375 5.76 35.62 6.25
CA GLY A 375 5.63 34.42 7.06
C GLY A 375 6.97 33.77 7.40
N VAL A 376 7.94 33.78 6.46
CA VAL A 376 9.28 33.23 6.69
C VAL A 376 9.98 33.95 7.84
N LEU A 377 9.86 35.28 7.90
CA LEU A 377 10.43 36.08 8.97
C LEU A 377 9.75 35.79 10.31
N VAL A 378 8.41 35.76 10.33
CA VAL A 378 7.63 35.49 11.54
C VAL A 378 7.92 34.11 12.11
N ASP A 379 7.91 33.07 11.28
CA ASP A 379 8.22 31.69 11.67
C ASP A 379 9.63 31.57 12.25
N ARG A 380 10.56 32.37 11.73
CA ARG A 380 11.96 32.34 12.13
C ARG A 380 12.21 33.07 13.43
N ILE A 381 11.64 34.26 13.62
CA ILE A 381 11.69 34.96 14.90
C ILE A 381 11.05 34.10 15.99
N ASN A 382 9.89 33.48 15.72
CA ASN A 382 9.24 32.56 16.65
C ASN A 382 10.13 31.40 17.09
N LYS A 383 11.06 30.94 16.25
CA LYS A 383 12.01 29.86 16.57
C LYS A 383 13.25 30.32 17.33
N MET A 384 13.68 31.57 17.14
CA MET A 384 14.96 32.07 17.67
C MET A 384 14.80 32.93 18.92
N GLN A 385 13.66 33.57 19.13
CA GLN A 385 13.47 34.49 20.26
C GLN A 385 13.61 33.79 21.61
N ARG A 386 14.16 34.49 22.59
CA ARG A 386 14.23 34.02 24.00
C ARG A 386 12.89 34.14 24.73
N HIS A 387 12.05 35.05 24.27
CA HIS A 387 10.72 35.25 24.85
C HIS A 387 9.82 34.13 24.35
N ASN A 388 9.37 33.26 25.24
CA ASN A 388 8.46 32.17 24.92
C ASN A 388 7.03 32.71 24.67
N ILE A 389 6.87 33.64 23.72
CA ILE A 389 5.64 34.38 23.42
C ILE A 389 5.46 34.47 21.90
N THR A 390 4.38 33.93 21.36
CA THR A 390 4.16 33.88 19.89
C THR A 390 4.13 35.27 19.25
N LEU A 391 4.90 35.47 18.17
CA LEU A 391 4.85 36.59 17.24
C LEU A 391 3.81 36.34 16.13
N VAL A 392 2.94 37.33 15.92
CA VAL A 392 1.89 37.32 14.90
C VAL A 392 2.17 38.42 13.87
N ASN A 393 1.88 38.13 12.59
CA ASN A 393 2.03 39.11 11.51
C ASN A 393 0.79 40.02 11.40
N GLU A 394 0.98 41.32 11.60
CA GLU A 394 -0.06 42.36 11.45
C GLU A 394 0.38 43.47 10.48
N THR A 395 1.36 43.19 9.63
CA THR A 395 1.92 44.18 8.69
C THR A 395 1.01 44.50 7.51
N GLY A 396 0.09 43.59 7.19
CA GLY A 396 -0.71 43.63 5.96
C GLY A 396 0.07 43.35 4.67
N ILE A 397 1.38 43.04 4.76
CA ILE A 397 2.24 42.80 3.60
C ILE A 397 1.92 41.43 3.00
N LYS A 398 1.51 41.41 1.74
CA LYS A 398 1.15 40.19 0.98
C LYS A 398 2.14 39.84 -0.13
N ILE A 399 2.96 40.80 -0.55
CA ILE A 399 3.93 40.62 -1.63
C ILE A 399 5.30 40.17 -1.08
N PRO A 400 6.11 39.46 -1.87
CA PRO A 400 7.49 39.17 -1.51
C PRO A 400 8.34 40.42 -1.35
N PHE A 401 9.36 40.36 -0.50
CA PHE A 401 10.29 41.47 -0.27
C PHE A 401 11.72 41.01 -0.03
N ASP A 402 12.62 41.99 -0.12
CA ASP A 402 14.02 41.85 0.25
C ASP A 402 14.26 42.55 1.60
N MET A 403 15.01 41.90 2.48
CA MET A 403 15.34 42.42 3.80
C MET A 403 16.67 41.86 4.29
N ASP A 404 17.45 42.73 4.92
CA ASP A 404 18.63 42.39 5.69
C ASP A 404 18.42 42.72 7.18
N ILE A 405 18.66 41.72 8.03
CA ILE A 405 18.72 41.85 9.49
C ILE A 405 20.13 41.47 9.94
N SER A 406 20.70 42.28 10.81
CA SER A 406 22.06 42.15 11.36
C SER A 406 22.07 41.99 12.88
N GLY A 407 20.99 42.37 13.56
CA GLY A 407 20.80 42.18 14.99
C GLY A 407 20.45 40.74 15.36
N SER A 408 20.62 40.42 16.65
CA SER A 408 20.23 39.13 17.18
C SER A 408 18.70 38.95 17.09
N LEU A 409 18.24 37.84 16.53
CA LEU A 409 16.81 37.46 16.56
C LEU A 409 16.37 36.92 17.93
N GLU A 410 17.29 36.82 18.89
CA GLU A 410 16.99 36.40 20.25
C GLU A 410 16.42 37.54 21.09
N ASP A 411 16.66 38.79 20.69
CA ASP A 411 16.32 40.02 21.40
C ASP A 411 15.41 40.92 20.55
N ILE A 412 14.27 41.33 21.11
CA ILE A 412 13.26 42.13 20.43
C ILE A 412 13.76 43.54 20.11
N ASP A 413 14.64 44.11 20.94
CA ASP A 413 15.15 45.46 20.73
C ASP A 413 16.12 45.51 19.55
N ASP A 414 16.97 44.48 19.41
CA ASP A 414 17.83 44.27 18.25
C ASP A 414 17.02 44.08 16.96
N ILE A 415 15.97 43.24 17.02
CA ILE A 415 15.03 43.04 15.91
C ILE A 415 14.38 44.38 15.52
N ASN A 416 13.89 45.13 16.50
CA ASN A 416 13.22 46.41 16.27
C ASN A 416 14.12 47.47 15.67
N ARG A 417 15.41 47.50 16.06
CA ARG A 417 16.41 48.38 15.44
C ARG A 417 16.46 48.17 13.93
N ASP A 418 16.55 46.92 13.48
CA ASP A 418 16.64 46.62 12.05
C ASP A 418 15.31 46.74 11.30
N LEU A 419 14.20 46.31 11.90
CA LEU A 419 12.88 46.44 11.30
C LEU A 419 12.47 47.90 11.06
N SER A 420 12.93 48.83 11.90
CA SER A 420 12.64 50.27 11.75
C SER A 420 13.12 50.84 10.41
N LYS A 421 14.22 50.29 9.86
CA LYS A 421 14.76 50.64 8.53
C LYS A 421 13.71 50.42 7.44
N TYR A 422 12.88 49.40 7.62
CA TYR A 422 11.82 48.97 6.71
C TYR A 422 10.43 49.45 7.14
N GLY A 423 10.30 50.31 8.16
CA GLY A 423 9.00 50.82 8.60
C GLY A 423 8.15 49.76 9.31
N MET A 424 8.80 48.85 10.04
CA MET A 424 8.14 47.82 10.83
C MET A 424 8.63 47.81 12.28
N LYS A 425 7.81 47.27 13.17
CA LYS A 425 8.15 47.11 14.58
C LYS A 425 7.40 45.92 15.19
N VAL A 426 8.07 45.20 16.08
CA VAL A 426 7.49 44.23 17.00
C VAL A 426 7.04 44.95 18.27
N ILE A 427 5.77 44.81 18.62
CA ILE A 427 5.19 45.37 19.84
C ILE A 427 4.58 44.27 20.70
N LYS A 428 4.52 44.49 22.02
CA LYS A 428 3.69 43.68 22.91
C LYS A 428 2.21 43.95 22.62
N SER A 429 1.43 42.90 22.59
CA SER A 429 -0.01 42.95 22.32
C SER A 429 -0.71 41.77 22.99
N SER A 430 -2.04 41.76 22.95
CA SER A 430 -2.84 40.60 23.37
C SER A 430 -3.79 40.25 22.24
N LYS A 431 -3.83 38.97 21.87
CA LYS A 431 -4.70 38.49 20.79
C LYS A 431 -5.45 37.26 21.23
N VAL A 432 -6.65 37.12 20.70
CA VAL A 432 -7.40 35.87 20.78
C VAL A 432 -6.63 34.83 19.97
N GLN A 433 -6.17 33.78 20.63
CA GLN A 433 -5.51 32.65 20.01
C GLN A 433 -6.23 31.37 20.38
N GLN A 434 -6.14 30.38 19.50
CA GLN A 434 -6.56 29.02 19.82
C GLN A 434 -5.56 28.40 20.79
N ILE A 435 -6.08 27.75 21.82
CA ILE A 435 -5.34 27.03 22.84
C ILE A 435 -5.83 25.60 22.86
N LEU A 436 -4.91 24.66 22.70
CA LEU A 436 -5.14 23.24 22.92
C LEU A 436 -5.15 22.97 24.42
N VAL A 437 -6.25 22.42 24.93
CA VAL A 437 -6.36 21.96 26.31
C VAL A 437 -6.41 20.45 26.30
N ILE A 438 -5.48 19.80 26.99
CA ILE A 438 -5.49 18.35 27.21
C ILE A 438 -5.72 18.11 28.70
N GLU A 439 -6.69 17.28 29.04
CA GLU A 439 -7.10 17.00 30.41
C GLU A 439 -7.34 15.52 30.63
N ASP A 440 -7.28 15.06 31.89
CA ASP A 440 -7.63 13.68 32.22
C ASP A 440 -9.11 13.45 31.86
N ALA A 441 -9.38 12.38 31.11
CA ALA A 441 -10.76 12.02 30.77
C ALA A 441 -11.53 11.66 32.04
N LEU A 442 -12.79 12.11 32.13
CA LEU A 442 -13.69 11.66 33.19
C LEU A 442 -13.85 10.12 33.11
N PRO A 443 -13.96 9.41 34.24
CA PRO A 443 -14.20 7.98 34.21
C PRO A 443 -15.47 7.71 33.40
N ASN A 444 -15.33 7.08 32.24
CA ASN A 444 -16.49 6.66 31.46
C ASN A 444 -17.31 5.69 32.32
N SER A 445 -18.55 6.07 32.65
CA SER A 445 -19.52 5.22 33.35
C SER A 445 -20.06 4.08 32.49
N THR A 446 -19.56 3.91 31.27
CA THR A 446 -19.91 2.81 30.38
C THR A 446 -19.11 1.57 30.74
N ARG A 447 -19.62 0.82 31.74
CA ARG A 447 -19.46 -0.64 31.72
C ARG A 447 -20.04 -1.11 30.39
N LEU A 448 -19.18 -1.41 29.42
CA LEU A 448 -19.55 -2.36 28.38
C LEU A 448 -19.64 -3.70 29.12
N THR A 449 -20.86 -4.08 29.50
CA THR A 449 -21.16 -5.47 29.81
C THR A 449 -20.83 -6.29 28.56
N PRO A 450 -20.08 -7.40 28.72
CA PRO A 450 -19.56 -8.18 27.60
C PRO A 450 -20.63 -8.72 26.67
#